data_AF-A0A2V2DB59-F1
#
_entry.id   AF-A0A2V2DB59-F1
#
_cell.length_a   1.000
_cell.length_b   1.000
_cell.length_c   1.000
_cell.angle_alpha   90.00
_cell.angle_beta   90.00
_cell.angle_gamma   90.00
#
_symmetry.space_group_name_H-M   'P 1'
#
loop_
_entity.id
_entity.type
_entity.pdbx_description
1 polymer ?
#
loop_
_entity_poly.entity_id
_entity_poly.type
_entity_poly.pdbx_seq_one_letter_code
_entity_poly.pdbx_strand_id
1 'polypeptide(L)'
;MIRDSNSGKLAFIMNGTASQSLTSDYLQFQGGVKILNGTFRVNFNQRDSYYYWRGSDAVTVRFVTEDGGSTFTTFSHGDLEMSGGAFGSTADSSSYGAFRFTNIAYTAGTINLRLAGASQMDSIDLTTYYNRVADNTRGTESVTYEKVEGGKISFAEGAGKMTFQFDGDLTWVIDNGTGAFDLNDGKGAKVITWDNEKGSDLSKDNFAANLFESSDGDKYQAEFSVEDDGLYVKYVPVPESAQIAAIIGTLALALAVIRRKKSA
;
A
#
# COMPACT_ATOMS: atom_id res chain seq x y z
N MET A 1 2.01 -27.80 16.40
CA MET A 1 0.90 -28.19 15.50
C MET A 1 -0.16 -27.10 15.60
N ILE A 2 0.01 -26.02 14.83
CA ILE A 2 -1.07 -25.05 14.64
C ILE A 2 -2.09 -25.78 13.78
N ARG A 3 -3.28 -25.99 14.34
CA ARG A 3 -4.42 -26.39 13.52
C ARG A 3 -4.62 -25.26 12.54
N ASP A 4 -4.69 -25.57 11.25
CA ASP A 4 -5.20 -24.65 10.22
C ASP A 4 -6.43 -23.95 10.81
N SER A 5 -6.26 -22.71 11.27
CA SER A 5 -7.38 -21.94 11.76
C SER A 5 -8.13 -21.57 10.50
N ASN A 6 -9.22 -22.29 10.24
CA ASN A 6 -10.27 -21.88 9.31
C ASN A 6 -10.91 -20.60 9.88
N SER A 7 -10.16 -19.51 9.91
CA SER A 7 -10.62 -18.21 10.33
C SER A 7 -11.59 -17.71 9.27
N GLY A 8 -12.80 -17.35 9.70
CA GLY A 8 -13.83 -16.89 8.78
C GLY A 8 -13.42 -15.59 8.10
N LYS A 9 -13.57 -15.51 6.78
CA LYS A 9 -13.33 -14.28 6.03
C LYS A 9 -14.39 -13.22 6.35
N LEU A 10 -13.96 -11.98 6.59
CA LEU A 10 -14.89 -10.86 6.65
C LEU A 10 -15.22 -10.40 5.23
N ALA A 11 -16.47 -10.62 4.81
CA ALA A 11 -17.00 -10.11 3.56
C ALA A 11 -17.87 -8.90 3.82
N PHE A 12 -17.49 -7.75 3.26
CA PHE A 12 -18.31 -6.55 3.29
C PHE A 12 -19.07 -6.46 1.97
N ILE A 13 -20.36 -6.75 2.03
CA ILE A 13 -21.30 -6.60 0.92
C ILE A 13 -22.14 -5.37 1.21
N MET A 14 -21.80 -4.28 0.54
CA MET A 14 -22.50 -3.00 0.67
C MET A 14 -23.13 -2.62 -0.66
N ASN A 15 -24.35 -2.09 -0.64
CA ASN A 15 -25.02 -1.60 -1.85
C ASN A 15 -24.84 -0.07 -1.95
N GLY A 16 -24.48 0.41 -3.14
CA GLY A 16 -24.31 1.83 -3.40
C GLY A 16 -23.08 2.42 -2.71
N THR A 17 -23.25 3.58 -2.06
CA THR A 17 -22.18 4.38 -1.44
C THR A 17 -22.04 4.14 0.07
N ALA A 18 -22.62 3.06 0.59
CA ALA A 18 -22.56 2.74 2.01
C ALA A 18 -21.10 2.58 2.48
N SER A 19 -20.83 3.05 3.69
CA SER A 19 -19.51 2.97 4.31
C SER A 19 -19.58 2.31 5.68
N GLN A 20 -18.65 1.40 5.93
CA GLN A 20 -18.42 0.79 7.22
C GLN A 20 -17.03 1.19 7.70
N SER A 21 -16.93 1.61 8.96
CA SER A 21 -15.68 2.01 9.59
C SER A 21 -15.43 1.19 10.84
N LEU A 22 -14.20 0.69 11.01
CA LEU A 22 -13.71 0.11 12.26
C LEU A 22 -12.55 0.98 12.76
N THR A 23 -12.78 1.74 13.82
CA THR A 23 -11.88 2.84 14.24
C THR A 23 -10.94 2.49 15.39
N SER A 24 -11.01 1.26 15.92
CA SER A 24 -10.13 0.82 17.01
C SER A 24 -8.69 0.63 16.53
N ASP A 25 -7.71 0.90 17.39
CA ASP A 25 -6.29 0.56 17.17
C ASP A 25 -5.99 -0.92 17.51
N TYR A 26 -6.96 -1.61 18.12
CA TYR A 26 -6.92 -3.03 18.48
C TYR A 26 -7.85 -3.85 17.60
N LEU A 27 -7.70 -3.73 16.28
CA LEU A 27 -8.47 -4.57 15.36
C LEU A 27 -7.86 -5.97 15.32
N GLN A 28 -8.62 -6.95 15.81
CA GLN A 28 -8.23 -8.35 15.80
C GLN A 28 -9.23 -9.15 14.97
N PHE A 29 -8.97 -9.25 13.66
CA PHE A 29 -9.69 -10.18 12.78
C PHE A 29 -8.72 -10.89 11.86
N GLN A 30 -9.05 -12.12 11.48
CA GLN A 30 -8.25 -12.96 10.61
C GLN A 30 -9.16 -13.66 9.60
N GLY A 31 -8.63 -14.05 8.45
CA GLY A 31 -9.39 -14.70 7.37
C GLY A 31 -9.57 -13.82 6.12
N GLY A 32 -9.12 -12.57 6.17
CA GLY A 32 -9.10 -11.63 5.06
C GLY A 32 -10.29 -10.68 5.03
N VAL A 33 -10.22 -9.73 4.09
CA VAL A 33 -11.26 -8.76 3.78
C VAL A 33 -11.68 -8.96 2.34
N LYS A 34 -12.98 -9.01 2.08
CA LYS A 34 -13.53 -8.94 0.71
C LYS A 34 -14.38 -7.69 0.56
N ILE A 35 -14.07 -6.88 -0.45
CA ILE A 35 -14.79 -5.65 -0.80
C ILE A 35 -15.38 -5.85 -2.19
N LEU A 36 -16.71 -5.93 -2.25
CA LEU A 36 -17.44 -6.01 -3.52
C LEU A 36 -17.84 -4.63 -4.03
N ASN A 37 -18.30 -3.76 -3.12
CA ASN A 37 -18.75 -2.40 -3.38
C ASN A 37 -18.81 -1.61 -2.05
N GLY A 38 -19.10 -0.30 -2.11
CA GLY A 38 -19.10 0.60 -0.96
C GLY A 38 -17.70 0.91 -0.43
N THR A 39 -17.59 1.48 0.77
CA THR A 39 -16.31 1.92 1.36
C THR A 39 -16.05 1.27 2.71
N PHE A 40 -15.00 0.46 2.82
CA PHE A 40 -14.55 -0.09 4.09
C PHE A 40 -13.34 0.68 4.61
N ARG A 41 -13.44 1.18 5.86
CA ARG A 41 -12.37 1.92 6.52
C ARG A 41 -11.89 1.25 7.79
N VAL A 42 -10.58 1.27 8.00
CA VAL A 42 -9.90 0.74 9.19
C VAL A 42 -8.85 1.72 9.68
N ASN A 43 -8.50 1.67 10.98
CA ASN A 43 -7.32 2.41 11.43
C ASN A 43 -6.04 1.67 11.01
N PHE A 44 -5.16 2.35 10.27
CA PHE A 44 -3.86 1.83 9.84
C PHE A 44 -2.80 1.89 10.94
N ASN A 45 -3.05 2.61 12.03
CA ASN A 45 -2.22 2.58 13.23
C ASN A 45 -2.44 1.29 14.02
N GLN A 46 -2.00 0.17 13.45
CA GLN A 46 -2.05 -1.11 14.11
C GLN A 46 -0.98 -1.19 15.18
N ARG A 47 -1.36 -1.57 16.40
CA ARG A 47 -0.40 -1.83 17.48
C ARG A 47 0.27 -3.19 17.31
N ASP A 48 1.50 -3.28 17.80
CA ASP A 48 2.21 -4.54 18.00
C ASP A 48 1.27 -5.54 18.68
N SER A 49 1.09 -6.68 18.00
CA SER A 49 0.09 -7.65 18.42
C SER A 49 0.74 -8.73 19.28
N TYR A 50 0.05 -9.11 20.36
CA TYR A 50 0.43 -10.24 21.18
C TYR A 50 -0.81 -10.86 21.81
N TYR A 51 -0.74 -12.14 22.14
CA TYR A 51 -1.78 -12.80 22.92
C TYR A 51 -1.20 -13.91 23.79
N TYR A 52 -1.93 -14.24 24.85
CA TYR A 52 -1.64 -15.39 25.70
C TYR A 52 -2.42 -16.59 25.19
N TRP A 53 -1.73 -17.70 24.94
CA TRP A 53 -2.39 -18.91 24.48
C TRP A 53 -3.23 -19.50 25.62
N ARG A 54 -4.53 -19.73 25.34
CA ARG A 54 -5.49 -20.35 26.27
C ARG A 54 -5.63 -19.65 27.63
N GLY A 55 -5.40 -18.34 27.69
CA GLY A 55 -5.54 -17.55 28.92
C GLY A 55 -4.55 -17.93 30.03
N SER A 56 -3.44 -18.58 29.69
CA SER A 56 -2.33 -18.84 30.61
C SER A 56 -1.18 -17.90 30.28
N ASP A 57 -0.69 -17.17 31.28
CA ASP A 57 0.49 -16.30 31.15
C ASP A 57 1.78 -17.08 30.84
N ALA A 58 1.72 -18.43 30.90
CA ALA A 58 2.86 -19.30 30.62
C ALA A 58 3.21 -19.38 29.13
N VAL A 59 2.27 -19.14 28.21
CA VAL A 59 2.54 -19.21 26.76
C VAL A 59 2.19 -17.89 26.10
N THR A 60 3.21 -17.17 25.64
CA THR A 60 3.05 -15.87 24.97
C THR A 60 3.34 -16.02 23.49
N VAL A 61 2.46 -15.48 22.65
CA VAL A 61 2.68 -15.35 21.21
C VAL A 61 2.87 -13.88 20.87
N ARG A 62 3.98 -13.55 20.21
CA ARG A 62 4.30 -12.22 19.67
C ARG A 62 4.63 -12.34 18.19
N PHE A 63 4.46 -11.26 17.44
CA PHE A 63 4.84 -11.22 16.03
C PHE A 63 6.08 -10.36 15.87
N VAL A 64 7.06 -10.85 15.12
CA VAL A 64 8.34 -10.16 14.89
C VAL A 64 8.69 -10.17 13.40
N THR A 65 9.47 -9.19 12.95
CA THR A 65 9.84 -9.02 11.54
C THR A 65 10.83 -10.07 11.02
N GLU A 66 11.62 -10.69 11.91
CA GLU A 66 12.64 -11.67 11.56
C GLU A 66 12.81 -12.73 12.65
N ASP A 67 13.40 -13.87 12.29
CA ASP A 67 13.73 -14.93 13.26
C ASP A 67 14.72 -14.39 14.30
N GLY A 68 14.41 -14.60 15.59
CA GLY A 68 15.21 -14.05 16.69
C GLY A 68 15.07 -12.53 16.91
N GLY A 69 14.38 -11.80 16.04
CA GLY A 69 14.29 -10.34 16.06
C GLY A 69 13.61 -9.77 17.31
N SER A 70 14.05 -8.58 17.72
CA SER A 70 13.44 -7.80 18.82
C SER A 70 12.37 -6.81 18.34
N THR A 71 12.26 -6.59 17.03
CA THR A 71 11.28 -5.69 16.41
C THR A 71 9.93 -6.37 16.34
N PHE A 72 8.97 -5.89 17.14
CA PHE A 72 7.60 -6.35 17.08
C PHE A 72 6.87 -5.81 15.86
N THR A 73 5.82 -6.53 15.46
CA THR A 73 4.99 -6.18 14.31
C THR A 73 3.57 -6.70 14.53
N THR A 74 2.71 -6.51 13.53
CA THR A 74 1.32 -6.97 13.53
C THR A 74 1.22 -8.32 12.83
N PHE A 75 0.16 -9.08 13.10
CA PHE A 75 -0.13 -10.29 12.33
C PHE A 75 -0.87 -9.93 11.04
N SER A 76 -0.84 -10.82 10.04
CA SER A 76 -1.63 -10.64 8.82
C SER A 76 -3.12 -10.82 9.08
N HIS A 77 -3.92 -9.91 8.52
CA HIS A 77 -5.38 -10.00 8.57
C HIS A 77 -5.97 -10.96 7.53
N GLY A 78 -5.12 -11.66 6.75
CA GLY A 78 -5.49 -12.50 5.61
C GLY A 78 -5.40 -11.73 4.30
N ASP A 79 -6.10 -12.18 3.26
CA ASP A 79 -6.06 -11.53 1.94
C ASP A 79 -7.02 -10.34 1.85
N LEU A 80 -6.59 -9.27 1.16
CA LEU A 80 -7.47 -8.22 0.67
C LEU A 80 -7.96 -8.59 -0.74
N GLU A 81 -9.24 -8.91 -0.88
CA GLU A 81 -9.90 -9.10 -2.18
C GLU A 81 -10.74 -7.87 -2.52
N MET A 82 -10.43 -7.20 -3.64
CA MET A 82 -11.16 -6.03 -4.12
C MET A 82 -11.77 -6.32 -5.50
N SER A 83 -13.10 -6.43 -5.53
CA SER A 83 -13.89 -6.51 -6.76
C SER A 83 -14.49 -5.16 -7.18
N GLY A 84 -14.37 -4.14 -6.34
CA GLY A 84 -14.91 -2.80 -6.51
C GLY A 84 -14.79 -1.99 -5.22
N GLY A 85 -15.56 -0.89 -5.12
CA GLY A 85 -15.64 -0.08 -3.91
C GLY A 85 -14.34 0.61 -3.52
N ALA A 86 -14.19 0.91 -2.23
CA ALA A 86 -12.99 1.50 -1.67
C ALA A 86 -12.56 0.82 -0.35
N PHE A 87 -11.25 0.70 -0.17
CA PHE A 87 -10.59 0.32 1.08
C PHE A 87 -9.73 1.47 1.56
N GLY A 88 -9.64 1.75 2.85
CA GLY A 88 -8.59 2.65 3.29
C GLY A 88 -8.69 3.11 4.73
N SER A 89 -7.89 4.12 5.04
CA SER A 89 -7.80 4.57 6.42
C SER A 89 -9.04 5.34 6.88
N THR A 90 -9.30 5.32 8.17
CA THR A 90 -10.31 6.18 8.79
C THR A 90 -9.83 7.63 8.74
N ALA A 91 -10.63 8.52 8.15
CA ALA A 91 -10.27 9.91 7.91
C ALA A 91 -9.88 10.68 9.19
N ASP A 92 -10.51 10.35 10.32
CA ASP A 92 -10.33 11.05 11.60
C ASP A 92 -9.25 10.43 12.52
N SER A 93 -8.49 9.42 12.05
CA SER A 93 -7.42 8.87 12.88
C SER A 93 -6.28 9.87 13.01
N SER A 94 -5.85 10.15 14.24
CA SER A 94 -4.69 11.01 14.51
C SER A 94 -3.35 10.30 14.31
N SER A 95 -3.38 9.01 13.99
CA SER A 95 -2.21 8.16 13.87
C SER A 95 -2.14 7.50 12.49
N TYR A 96 -0.91 7.26 12.04
CA TYR A 96 -0.57 6.72 10.74
C TYR A 96 0.15 5.39 10.93
N GLY A 97 0.12 4.52 9.93
CA GLY A 97 0.82 3.24 10.06
C GLY A 97 0.62 2.31 8.88
N ALA A 98 1.06 1.07 9.06
CA ALA A 98 0.90 0.02 8.08
C ALA A 98 -0.27 -0.90 8.46
N PHE A 99 -1.10 -1.25 7.48
CA PHE A 99 -2.09 -2.32 7.66
C PHE A 99 -1.64 -3.57 6.92
N ARG A 100 -1.54 -4.69 7.65
CA ARG A 100 -0.95 -5.91 7.11
C ARG A 100 -1.98 -6.88 6.54
N PHE A 101 -1.76 -7.28 5.28
CA PHE A 101 -2.45 -8.38 4.61
C PHE A 101 -1.43 -9.45 4.17
N THR A 102 -1.91 -10.64 3.83
CA THR A 102 -1.06 -11.66 3.20
C THR A 102 -0.91 -11.31 1.73
N ASN A 103 -2.01 -11.27 0.99
CA ASN A 103 -2.04 -10.92 -0.43
C ASN A 103 -3.04 -9.81 -0.73
N ILE A 104 -2.88 -9.20 -1.91
CA ILE A 104 -3.93 -8.37 -2.53
C ILE A 104 -4.37 -9.05 -3.82
N ALA A 105 -5.66 -9.35 -3.93
CA ALA A 105 -6.31 -9.82 -5.15
C ALA A 105 -7.22 -8.71 -5.68
N TYR A 106 -6.80 -8.07 -6.77
CA TYR A 106 -7.42 -6.87 -7.29
C TYR A 106 -8.15 -7.13 -8.61
N THR A 107 -9.39 -6.64 -8.71
CA THR A 107 -10.17 -6.57 -9.96
C THR A 107 -10.53 -5.12 -10.27
N ALA A 108 -11.03 -4.38 -9.27
CA ALA A 108 -11.43 -2.98 -9.38
C ALA A 108 -11.55 -2.34 -7.99
N GLY A 109 -11.73 -1.01 -7.95
CA GLY A 109 -11.91 -0.22 -6.72
C GLY A 109 -10.73 0.68 -6.40
N THR A 110 -10.80 1.37 -5.26
CA THR A 110 -9.80 2.37 -4.85
C THR A 110 -9.22 2.06 -3.48
N ILE A 111 -7.91 2.17 -3.33
CA ILE A 111 -7.22 2.12 -2.04
C ILE A 111 -6.92 3.54 -1.58
N ASN A 112 -7.47 3.96 -0.45
CA ASN A 112 -7.28 5.27 0.14
C ASN A 112 -6.19 5.24 1.22
N LEU A 113 -5.09 5.96 1.00
CA LEU A 113 -3.98 6.09 1.94
C LEU A 113 -3.75 7.58 2.23
N ARG A 114 -3.46 7.93 3.49
CA ARG A 114 -3.11 9.30 3.86
C ARG A 114 -1.60 9.45 3.83
N LEU A 115 -1.08 10.45 3.13
CA LEU A 115 0.35 10.72 2.97
C LEU A 115 0.65 12.15 3.42
N ALA A 116 0.51 12.46 4.71
CA ALA A 116 0.69 13.82 5.22
C ALA A 116 2.15 14.22 5.46
N GLY A 117 3.07 13.25 5.48
CA GLY A 117 4.51 13.49 5.63
C GLY A 117 5.30 12.18 5.76
N ALA A 118 6.63 12.26 5.74
CA ALA A 118 7.51 11.09 5.79
C ALA A 118 7.33 10.22 7.05
N SER A 119 6.95 10.81 8.18
CA SER A 119 6.63 10.10 9.44
C SER A 119 5.12 9.98 9.69
N GLN A 120 4.30 10.47 8.78
CA GLN A 120 2.84 10.59 8.90
C GLN A 120 2.19 10.09 7.61
N MET A 121 2.38 8.80 7.32
CA MET A 121 1.81 8.17 6.14
C MET A 121 1.25 6.77 6.43
N ASP A 122 0.16 6.44 5.76
CA ASP A 122 -0.40 5.10 5.74
C ASP A 122 0.28 4.26 4.64
N SER A 123 0.42 2.96 4.90
CA SER A 123 0.93 2.01 3.92
C SER A 123 0.28 0.63 4.06
N ILE A 124 0.45 -0.22 3.05
CA ILE A 124 0.09 -1.64 3.14
C ILE A 124 1.37 -2.47 3.29
N ASP A 125 1.31 -3.46 4.17
CA ASP A 125 2.41 -4.38 4.41
C ASP A 125 2.03 -5.80 4.00
N LEU A 126 2.84 -6.41 3.13
CA LEU A 126 2.70 -7.78 2.64
C LEU A 126 3.93 -8.63 2.99
N THR A 127 4.81 -8.16 3.88
CA THR A 127 6.08 -8.80 4.20
C THR A 127 5.92 -10.04 5.07
N THR A 128 6.94 -10.89 5.03
CA THR A 128 7.11 -12.03 5.93
C THR A 128 7.21 -11.55 7.38
N TYR A 129 6.67 -12.36 8.29
CA TYR A 129 6.88 -12.20 9.72
C TYR A 129 6.98 -13.56 10.41
N TYR A 130 7.33 -13.56 11.68
CA TYR A 130 7.43 -14.77 12.48
C TYR A 130 6.50 -14.71 13.68
N ASN A 131 5.78 -15.80 13.93
CA ASN A 131 5.09 -16.05 15.18
C ASN A 131 6.14 -16.52 16.20
N ARG A 132 6.56 -15.64 17.11
CA ARG A 132 7.41 -16.00 18.25
C ARG A 132 6.52 -16.55 19.36
N VAL A 133 6.58 -17.86 19.58
CA VAL A 133 5.89 -18.55 20.67
C VAL A 133 6.89 -18.85 21.77
N ALA A 134 6.73 -18.20 22.93
CA ALA A 134 7.50 -18.48 24.14
C ALA A 134 6.63 -19.28 25.11
N ASP A 135 7.08 -20.48 25.47
CA ASP A 135 6.42 -21.40 26.41
C ASP A 135 7.27 -21.55 27.68
N ASN A 136 6.70 -21.13 28.80
CA ASN A 136 7.27 -21.20 30.15
C ASN A 136 6.56 -22.22 31.05
N THR A 137 5.69 -23.09 30.51
CA THR A 137 4.84 -24.01 31.29
C THR A 137 5.64 -24.97 32.17
N ARG A 138 6.90 -25.26 31.81
CA ARG A 138 7.79 -26.16 32.55
C ARG A 138 8.82 -25.43 33.43
N GLY A 139 8.68 -24.12 33.62
CA GLY A 139 9.63 -23.30 34.39
C GLY A 139 10.96 -23.02 33.68
N THR A 140 11.08 -23.39 32.40
CA THR A 140 12.19 -23.03 31.51
C THR A 140 11.59 -22.51 30.22
N GLU A 141 12.05 -21.35 29.74
CA GLU A 141 11.54 -20.75 28.49
C GLU A 141 12.01 -21.59 27.31
N SER A 142 11.04 -22.05 26.52
CA SER A 142 11.26 -22.61 25.19
C SER A 142 10.68 -21.66 24.17
N VAL A 143 11.49 -21.17 23.25
CA VAL A 143 11.06 -20.25 22.19
C VAL A 143 11.05 -20.98 20.85
N THR A 144 9.94 -20.86 20.13
CA THR A 144 9.82 -21.32 18.74
C THR A 144 9.40 -20.18 17.86
N TYR A 145 9.91 -20.17 16.63
CA TYR A 145 9.57 -19.21 15.59
C TYR A 145 8.91 -19.97 14.45
N GLU A 146 7.71 -19.54 14.07
CA GLU A 146 7.03 -20.04 12.89
C GLU A 146 6.93 -18.92 11.86
N LYS A 147 7.55 -19.14 10.71
CA LYS A 147 7.54 -18.20 9.60
C LYS A 147 6.15 -18.16 8.96
N VAL A 148 5.62 -16.96 8.78
CA VAL A 148 4.48 -16.66 7.94
C VAL A 148 5.00 -15.92 6.72
N GLU A 149 4.96 -16.58 5.56
CA GLU A 149 5.44 -16.00 4.32
C GLU A 149 4.61 -14.77 3.92
N GLY A 150 5.31 -13.72 3.52
CA GLY A 150 4.71 -12.57 2.85
C GLY A 150 4.13 -12.95 1.49
N GLY A 151 3.15 -12.17 1.05
CA GLY A 151 2.44 -12.44 -0.20
C GLY A 151 2.69 -11.38 -1.27
N LYS A 152 1.80 -11.36 -2.26
CA LYS A 152 1.94 -10.52 -3.46
C LYS A 152 0.64 -9.85 -3.86
N ILE A 153 0.76 -8.96 -4.83
CA ILE A 153 -0.38 -8.38 -5.55
C ILE A 153 -0.67 -9.26 -6.77
N SER A 154 -1.96 -9.54 -7.01
CA SER A 154 -2.44 -10.25 -8.17
C SER A 154 -3.64 -9.52 -8.79
N PHE A 155 -3.71 -9.56 -10.11
CA PHE A 155 -4.78 -8.94 -10.88
C PHE A 155 -5.67 -10.02 -11.50
N ALA A 156 -6.99 -9.87 -11.38
CA ALA A 156 -7.92 -10.72 -12.10
C ALA A 156 -7.80 -10.50 -13.62
N GLU A 157 -8.21 -11.50 -14.41
CA GLU A 157 -8.27 -11.35 -15.86
C GLU A 157 -9.18 -10.17 -16.25
N GLY A 158 -8.66 -9.26 -17.10
CA GLY A 158 -9.37 -8.06 -17.52
C GLY A 158 -9.45 -6.95 -16.45
N ALA A 159 -8.78 -7.10 -15.30
CA ALA A 159 -8.69 -6.04 -14.31
C ALA A 159 -8.01 -4.79 -14.89
N GLY A 160 -8.51 -3.62 -14.49
CA GLY A 160 -7.86 -2.34 -14.77
C GLY A 160 -6.65 -2.09 -13.87
N LYS A 161 -6.19 -0.85 -13.85
CA LYS A 161 -5.12 -0.41 -12.95
C LYS A 161 -5.60 -0.42 -11.50
N MET A 162 -4.75 -0.85 -10.58
CA MET A 162 -4.98 -0.65 -9.15
C MET A 162 -4.91 0.84 -8.86
N THR A 163 -6.03 1.40 -8.39
CA THR A 163 -6.19 2.84 -8.22
C THR A 163 -6.00 3.22 -6.76
N PHE A 164 -5.18 4.23 -6.50
CA PHE A 164 -5.00 4.85 -5.20
C PHE A 164 -5.71 6.21 -5.13
N GLN A 165 -6.18 6.53 -3.94
CA GLN A 165 -6.55 7.88 -3.54
C GLN A 165 -5.60 8.28 -2.41
N PHE A 166 -4.66 9.16 -2.71
CA PHE A 166 -3.76 9.74 -1.74
C PHE A 166 -4.36 11.01 -1.17
N ASP A 167 -4.59 11.00 0.14
CA ASP A 167 -5.16 12.11 0.90
C ASP A 167 -4.08 12.77 1.78
N GLY A 168 -4.29 14.04 2.16
CA GLY A 168 -3.34 14.82 2.98
C GLY A 168 -2.55 15.85 2.17
N ASP A 169 -1.53 16.44 2.81
CA ASP A 169 -0.60 17.35 2.13
C ASP A 169 0.43 16.53 1.35
N LEU A 170 0.32 16.52 0.02
CA LEU A 170 1.19 15.75 -0.87
C LEU A 170 2.43 16.53 -1.33
N THR A 171 2.64 17.75 -0.86
CA THR A 171 3.76 18.60 -1.32
C THR A 171 5.14 17.96 -1.09
N TRP A 172 5.28 17.15 -0.04
CA TRP A 172 6.53 16.47 0.32
C TRP A 172 6.89 15.30 -0.60
N VAL A 173 5.95 14.79 -1.41
CA VAL A 173 6.20 13.76 -2.42
C VAL A 173 6.32 14.32 -3.84
N ILE A 174 6.38 15.64 -4.00
CA ILE A 174 6.52 16.28 -5.31
C ILE A 174 7.98 16.32 -5.75
N ASP A 175 8.26 15.69 -6.89
CA ASP A 175 9.50 15.85 -7.64
C ASP A 175 9.28 16.87 -8.76
N ASN A 176 9.74 18.09 -8.53
CA ASN A 176 9.65 19.20 -9.49
C ASN A 176 10.67 19.09 -10.64
N GLY A 177 11.43 18.00 -10.76
CA GLY A 177 12.42 17.81 -11.83
C GLY A 177 13.67 18.69 -11.70
N THR A 178 13.88 19.30 -10.53
CA THR A 178 15.06 20.14 -10.23
C THR A 178 16.29 19.34 -9.82
N GLY A 179 16.13 18.02 -9.62
CA GLY A 179 17.18 17.13 -9.09
C GLY A 179 17.39 17.23 -7.58
N ALA A 180 16.57 18.01 -6.85
CA ALA A 180 16.65 18.15 -5.40
C ALA A 180 15.77 17.14 -4.63
N PHE A 181 14.89 16.41 -5.33
CA PHE A 181 14.01 15.42 -4.70
C PHE A 181 14.79 14.14 -4.37
N ASP A 182 14.86 13.81 -3.08
CA ASP A 182 15.62 12.66 -2.60
C ASP A 182 14.86 11.92 -1.49
N LEU A 183 13.72 11.36 -1.85
CA LEU A 183 12.95 10.46 -0.99
C LEU A 183 13.10 9.04 -1.51
N ASN A 184 13.70 8.16 -0.71
CA ASN A 184 14.05 6.79 -1.07
C ASN A 184 14.80 6.73 -2.42
N ASP A 185 15.94 7.42 -2.51
CA ASP A 185 16.77 7.51 -3.73
C ASP A 185 15.99 8.06 -4.94
N GLY A 186 15.10 9.03 -4.70
CA GLY A 186 14.27 9.68 -5.72
C GLY A 186 13.05 8.88 -6.20
N LYS A 187 12.75 7.74 -5.56
CA LYS A 187 11.60 6.87 -5.92
C LYS A 187 10.27 7.36 -5.33
N GLY A 188 10.31 8.14 -4.26
CA GLY A 188 9.14 8.67 -3.58
C GLY A 188 8.74 7.89 -2.33
N ALA A 189 7.51 8.06 -1.86
CA ALA A 189 6.99 7.41 -0.67
C ALA A 189 6.68 5.94 -0.92
N LYS A 190 7.13 5.03 -0.06
CA LYS A 190 6.80 3.61 -0.13
C LYS A 190 5.38 3.38 0.42
N VAL A 191 4.45 3.03 -0.46
CA VAL A 191 3.01 2.88 -0.12
C VAL A 191 2.57 1.42 0.04
N ILE A 192 3.31 0.49 -0.57
CA ILE A 192 3.18 -0.95 -0.30
C ILE A 192 4.57 -1.53 -0.08
N THR A 193 4.74 -2.35 0.94
CA THR A 193 5.98 -3.11 1.20
C THR A 193 5.74 -4.59 0.98
N TRP A 194 6.69 -5.29 0.35
CA TRP A 194 6.67 -6.74 0.17
C TRP A 194 8.08 -7.33 0.28
N ASP A 195 8.17 -8.65 0.44
CA ASP A 195 9.48 -9.33 0.41
C ASP A 195 10.07 -9.33 -1.00
N ASN A 196 11.40 -9.46 -1.09
CA ASN A 196 12.12 -9.52 -2.35
C ASN A 196 11.46 -10.51 -3.36
N GLU A 197 11.49 -10.14 -4.63
CA GLU A 197 10.94 -10.88 -5.79
C GLU A 197 9.40 -10.96 -5.85
N LYS A 198 8.67 -10.57 -4.81
CA LYS A 198 7.19 -10.64 -4.78
C LYS A 198 6.51 -9.65 -5.73
N GLY A 199 7.23 -8.59 -6.12
CA GLY A 199 6.77 -7.59 -7.09
C GLY A 199 7.21 -7.84 -8.54
N SER A 200 7.88 -8.95 -8.85
CA SER A 200 8.52 -9.19 -10.16
C SER A 200 7.57 -9.19 -11.38
N ASP A 201 6.31 -9.57 -11.18
CA ASP A 201 5.27 -9.56 -12.22
C ASP A 201 4.59 -8.18 -12.38
N LEU A 202 4.97 -7.18 -11.58
CA LEU A 202 4.35 -5.86 -11.53
C LEU A 202 5.17 -4.83 -12.33
N SER A 203 4.47 -3.82 -12.81
CA SER A 203 5.04 -2.65 -13.48
C SER A 203 4.30 -1.39 -13.02
N LYS A 204 4.91 -0.23 -13.23
CA LYS A 204 4.26 1.06 -12.92
C LYS A 204 2.91 1.24 -13.63
N ASP A 205 2.73 0.60 -14.80
CA ASP A 205 1.50 0.69 -15.57
C ASP A 205 0.33 -0.05 -14.94
N ASN A 206 0.58 -0.94 -13.96
CA ASN A 206 -0.46 -1.59 -13.17
C ASN A 206 -1.12 -0.65 -12.17
N PHE A 207 -0.59 0.56 -11.96
CA PHE A 207 -1.02 1.47 -10.90
C PHE A 207 -1.46 2.83 -11.45
N ALA A 208 -2.41 3.44 -10.75
CA ALA A 208 -2.87 4.80 -10.99
C ALA A 208 -3.21 5.47 -9.67
N ALA A 209 -3.23 6.81 -9.64
CA ALA A 209 -3.72 7.56 -8.49
C ALA A 209 -4.45 8.84 -8.93
N ASN A 210 -5.06 9.52 -7.96
CA ASN A 210 -5.64 10.84 -8.16
C ASN A 210 -4.59 11.87 -8.61
N LEU A 211 -5.05 12.87 -9.35
CA LEU A 211 -4.31 14.11 -9.56
C LEU A 211 -4.23 14.89 -8.25
N PHE A 212 -3.15 15.65 -8.09
CA PHE A 212 -2.98 16.60 -7.01
C PHE A 212 -2.92 18.01 -7.59
N GLU A 213 -3.65 18.94 -6.98
CA GLU A 213 -3.60 20.36 -7.33
C GLU A 213 -3.07 21.11 -6.10
N SER A 214 -1.95 21.82 -6.25
CA SER A 214 -1.38 22.63 -5.17
C SER A 214 -2.28 23.82 -4.86
N SER A 215 -2.01 24.51 -3.75
CA SER A 215 -2.69 25.76 -3.41
C SER A 215 -2.54 26.85 -4.49
N ASP A 216 -1.49 26.77 -5.30
CA ASP A 216 -1.16 27.74 -6.34
C ASP A 216 -1.82 27.38 -7.69
N GLY A 217 -2.54 26.25 -7.76
CA GLY A 217 -3.25 25.77 -8.96
C GLY A 217 -2.41 24.87 -9.88
N ASP A 218 -1.16 24.60 -9.50
CA ASP A 218 -0.29 23.68 -10.24
C ASP A 218 -0.78 22.24 -10.10
N LYS A 219 -0.80 21.52 -11.22
CA LYS A 219 -1.29 20.14 -11.27
C LYS A 219 -0.15 19.15 -11.35
N TYR A 220 -0.30 18.09 -10.58
CA TYR A 220 0.66 17.01 -10.48
C TYR A 220 -0.03 15.66 -10.67
N GLN A 221 0.70 14.73 -11.26
CA GLN A 221 0.25 13.35 -11.45
C GLN A 221 1.20 12.39 -10.73
N ALA A 222 0.64 11.29 -10.24
CA ALA A 222 1.43 10.24 -9.61
C ALA A 222 2.32 9.53 -10.64
N GLU A 223 3.57 9.32 -10.28
CA GLU A 223 4.53 8.45 -10.93
C GLU A 223 4.93 7.34 -9.96
N PHE A 224 4.75 6.10 -10.39
CA PHE A 224 5.06 4.92 -9.58
C PHE A 224 6.41 4.32 -9.97
N SER A 225 7.14 3.83 -8.96
CA SER A 225 8.27 2.91 -9.13
C SER A 225 7.93 1.58 -8.47
N VAL A 226 8.17 0.48 -9.18
CA VAL A 226 8.07 -0.88 -8.66
C VAL A 226 9.49 -1.37 -8.42
N GLU A 227 9.79 -1.69 -7.18
CA GLU A 227 11.09 -2.21 -6.77
C GLU A 227 10.93 -3.60 -6.17
N ASP A 228 12.07 -4.26 -5.94
CA ASP A 228 12.14 -5.57 -5.32
C ASP A 228 11.46 -5.60 -3.94
N ASP A 229 11.45 -4.49 -3.21
CA ASP A 229 10.97 -4.38 -1.83
C ASP A 229 9.65 -3.60 -1.64
N GLY A 230 9.08 -3.04 -2.72
CA GLY A 230 7.83 -2.30 -2.59
C GLY A 230 7.40 -1.47 -3.79
N LEU A 231 6.21 -0.89 -3.65
CA LEU A 231 5.64 0.12 -4.53
C LEU A 231 5.90 1.50 -3.95
N TYR A 232 6.52 2.36 -4.76
CA TYR A 232 6.82 3.74 -4.41
C TYR A 232 6.01 4.69 -5.28
N VAL A 233 5.68 5.86 -4.75
CA VAL A 233 5.00 6.92 -5.48
C VAL A 233 5.60 8.27 -5.20
N LYS A 234 5.76 9.06 -6.26
CA LYS A 234 5.98 10.50 -6.20
C LYS A 234 4.99 11.22 -7.10
N TYR A 235 4.90 12.53 -6.95
CA TYR A 235 4.09 13.38 -7.82
C TYR A 235 5.00 14.22 -8.70
N VAL A 236 4.74 14.23 -10.00
CA VAL A 236 5.50 15.02 -10.98
C VAL A 236 4.58 16.05 -11.65
N PRO A 237 5.10 17.23 -12.05
CA PRO A 237 4.30 18.25 -12.73
C PRO A 237 3.60 17.69 -13.97
N VAL A 238 2.31 18.00 -14.12
CA VAL A 238 1.60 17.75 -15.38
C VAL A 238 2.03 18.84 -16.37
N PRO A 239 2.58 18.49 -17.54
CA PRO A 239 2.96 19.49 -18.53
C PRO A 239 1.75 20.33 -18.92
N GLU A 240 1.87 21.65 -18.81
CA GLU A 240 0.78 22.53 -19.22
C GLU A 240 0.47 22.38 -20.71
N SER A 241 -0.80 22.61 -21.09
CA SER A 241 -1.24 22.57 -22.49
C SER A 241 -0.38 23.43 -23.43
N ALA A 242 0.16 24.55 -22.93
CA ALA A 242 1.05 25.43 -23.69
C ALA A 242 2.43 24.80 -23.94
N GLN A 243 2.98 24.04 -22.99
CA GLN A 243 4.25 23.33 -23.15
C GLN A 243 4.09 22.17 -24.15
N ILE A 244 2.97 21.44 -24.08
CA ILE A 244 2.64 20.40 -25.06
C ILE A 244 2.50 21.01 -26.46
N ALA A 245 1.80 22.15 -26.59
CA ALA A 245 1.67 22.88 -27.84
C ALA A 245 3.03 23.37 -28.38
N ALA A 246 3.94 23.81 -27.52
CA ALA A 246 5.29 24.21 -27.90
C ALA A 246 6.14 23.04 -28.40
N ILE A 247 6.04 21.86 -27.78
CA ILE A 247 6.71 20.63 -28.24
C ILE A 247 6.18 20.22 -29.62
N ILE A 248 4.85 20.19 -29.79
CA ILE A 248 4.21 19.88 -31.08
C ILE A 248 4.60 20.93 -32.14
N GLY A 249 4.59 22.21 -31.78
CA GLY A 249 5.00 23.31 -32.66
C GLY A 249 6.46 23.18 -33.11
N THR A 250 7.36 22.77 -32.21
CA THR A 250 8.79 22.57 -32.51
C THR A 250 9.00 21.37 -33.43
N LEU A 251 8.29 20.26 -33.19
CA LEU A 251 8.29 19.09 -34.08
C LEU A 251 7.75 19.42 -35.48
N ALA A 252 6.66 20.19 -35.54
CA ALA A 252 6.08 20.64 -36.80
C ALA A 252 7.05 21.55 -37.57
N LEU A 253 7.77 22.44 -36.88
CA LEU A 253 8.78 23.32 -37.50
C LEU A 253 9.98 22.50 -38.02
N ALA A 254 10.47 21.53 -37.25
CA ALA A 254 11.54 20.64 -37.68
C ALA A 254 11.14 19.84 -38.93
N LEU A 255 9.93 19.29 -38.96
CA LEU A 255 9.36 18.60 -40.12
C LEU A 255 9.23 19.53 -41.33
N ALA A 256 8.78 20.78 -41.14
CA ALA A 256 8.67 21.77 -42.21
C ALA A 256 10.04 22.13 -42.82
N VAL A 257 11.08 22.29 -41.99
CA VAL A 257 12.46 22.54 -42.44
C VAL A 257 13.02 21.35 -43.21
N ILE A 258 12.79 20.12 -42.75
CA ILE A 258 13.20 18.90 -43.46
C ILE A 258 12.49 18.79 -44.82
N ARG A 259 11.20 19.10 -44.87
CA ARG A 259 10.40 19.08 -46.10
C ARG A 259 10.90 20.13 -47.10
N ARG A 260 11.22 21.35 -46.63
CA ARG A 260 11.78 22.43 -47.46
C ARG A 260 13.15 22.09 -48.03
N LYS A 261 13.99 21.34 -47.29
CA LYS A 261 15.28 20.84 -47.77
C LYS A 261 15.20 19.68 -48.77
N LYS A 262 14.08 18.94 -48.82
CA LYS A 262 13.85 17.88 -49.82
C LYS A 262 13.20 18.39 -51.12
N SER A 263 12.64 19.60 -51.11
CA SER A 263 11.99 20.24 -52.25
C SER A 263 12.85 21.30 -52.95
N ALA A 264 14.12 21.46 -52.55
CA ALA A 264 15.13 22.30 -53.19
C ALA A 264 16.23 21.40 -53.74
#